data_AF-A0A6A5AYC1-F1
#
_entry.id   AF-A0A6A5AYC1-F1
#
_cell.length_a   1.000
_cell.length_b   1.000
_cell.length_c   1.000
_cell.angle_alpha   90.00
_cell.angle_beta   90.00
_cell.angle_gamma   90.00
#
_symmetry.space_group_name_H-M   'P 1'
#
loop_
_entity.id
_entity.type
_entity.pdbx_description
1 polymer ?
#
loop_
_entity_poly.entity_id
_entity_poly.type
_entity_poly.pdbx_seq_one_letter_code
_entity_poly.pdbx_strand_id
1 'polypeptide(L)'
;MNSSTAMDAIGAVKSYIDKILGDSQLEGMKALLLDAETTKIISMVVSQSQILEKQVFLAAVLIRPTLRNMELLKAELKSPKYGEYHIFFTNITSNDILERLAEADEHEVVSQVQEFYVDFMAVNDNLFHFNVNGAVGLSLKTTSLVNLAPRTAAVYQRNVDGLTALLLSMKKKPIVRFVKKSDVAEKLARDVATRMQHEDGLFDFRQPSVPPVLLILDRKDDPITPLLSQWTYQAMVHELLGLFENRVNLENAPGIRDDMKQVVLSVTSDAFFAQHMHANFGEICLAVKGLVDQYKVATKQNESIESIEDMQRFVDKYAEFRAQSVTVSKHVALMGELNRLIEVHGLMDLSTLEQDIACNDDSSTHWRELAIRLRKASIRPANKVRLALLYALR
;
A
#
# COMPACT_ATOMS: atom_id res chain seq x y z
N MET A 1 4.81 -5.09 -27.33
CA MET A 1 5.46 -6.09 -26.44
C MET A 1 4.45 -6.49 -25.38
N ASN A 2 4.37 -7.76 -25.00
CA ASN A 2 3.25 -8.28 -24.22
C ASN A 2 3.23 -7.74 -22.78
N SER A 3 2.09 -7.18 -22.36
CA SER A 3 1.83 -6.74 -20.97
C SER A 3 1.62 -7.90 -19.98
N SER A 4 1.51 -9.15 -20.45
CA SER A 4 1.15 -10.32 -19.63
C SER A 4 2.27 -10.87 -18.73
N THR A 5 3.48 -10.29 -18.78
CA THR A 5 4.64 -10.75 -18.00
C THR A 5 4.98 -9.87 -16.79
N ALA A 6 4.46 -8.65 -16.70
CA ALA A 6 4.69 -7.77 -15.55
C ALA A 6 3.90 -8.26 -14.32
N MET A 7 4.49 -8.10 -13.14
CA MET A 7 3.78 -8.21 -11.87
C MET A 7 3.15 -6.84 -11.59
N ASP A 8 1.82 -6.78 -11.58
CA ASP A 8 1.06 -5.55 -11.33
C ASP A 8 0.01 -5.83 -10.26
N ALA A 9 0.33 -5.46 -9.02
CA ALA A 9 -0.53 -5.59 -7.85
C ALA A 9 -1.76 -4.65 -7.93
N ILE A 10 -1.59 -3.45 -8.48
CA ILE A 10 -2.63 -2.44 -8.60
C ILE A 10 -3.64 -2.88 -9.67
N GLY A 11 -3.17 -3.24 -10.87
CA GLY A 11 -3.99 -3.76 -11.95
C GLY A 11 -4.70 -5.07 -11.61
N ALA A 12 -4.07 -5.95 -10.81
CA ALA A 12 -4.74 -7.15 -10.31
C ALA A 12 -5.95 -6.82 -9.43
N VAL A 13 -5.78 -5.96 -8.41
CA VAL A 13 -6.89 -5.51 -7.54
C VAL A 13 -7.95 -4.78 -8.35
N LYS A 14 -7.54 -3.85 -9.23
CA LYS A 14 -8.45 -3.10 -10.10
C LYS A 14 -9.27 -4.02 -11.00
N SER A 15 -8.67 -5.06 -11.59
CA SER A 15 -9.38 -6.02 -12.44
C SER A 15 -10.47 -6.80 -11.71
N TYR A 16 -10.31 -7.07 -10.41
CA TYR A 16 -11.39 -7.66 -9.60
C TYR A 16 -12.49 -6.64 -9.28
N ILE A 17 -12.13 -5.39 -8.95
CA ILE A 17 -13.12 -4.33 -8.70
C ILE A 17 -13.93 -4.01 -9.98
N ASP A 18 -13.27 -3.92 -11.12
CA ASP A 18 -13.91 -3.72 -12.43
C ASP A 18 -14.86 -4.88 -12.79
N LYS A 19 -14.62 -6.11 -12.29
CA LYS A 19 -15.56 -7.24 -12.42
C LYS A 19 -16.74 -7.12 -11.47
N ILE A 20 -16.53 -6.77 -10.20
CA ILE A 20 -17.64 -6.51 -9.24
C ILE A 20 -18.58 -5.45 -9.83
N LEU A 21 -18.03 -4.31 -10.25
CA LEU A 21 -18.82 -3.18 -10.74
C LEU A 21 -19.38 -3.45 -12.16
N GLY A 22 -18.67 -4.26 -12.96
CA GLY A 22 -19.06 -4.65 -14.31
C GLY A 22 -19.96 -5.88 -14.42
N ASP A 23 -20.29 -6.56 -13.31
CA ASP A 23 -21.15 -7.75 -13.32
C ASP A 23 -22.54 -7.40 -13.90
N SER A 24 -22.95 -8.14 -14.94
CA SER A 24 -24.23 -7.95 -15.61
C SER A 24 -25.41 -8.53 -14.85
N GLN A 25 -25.19 -9.32 -13.79
CA GLN A 25 -26.26 -9.76 -12.90
C GLN A 25 -26.71 -8.65 -11.95
N LEU A 26 -25.80 -7.72 -11.62
CA LEU A 26 -26.10 -6.50 -10.89
C LEU A 26 -26.75 -5.48 -11.84
N GLU A 27 -28.02 -5.69 -12.24
CA GLU A 27 -28.78 -4.72 -13.03
C GLU A 27 -29.50 -3.69 -12.15
N GLY A 28 -29.28 -2.41 -12.44
CA GLY A 28 -29.75 -1.30 -11.65
C GLY A 28 -28.60 -0.62 -10.91
N MET A 29 -28.93 0.11 -9.85
CA MET A 29 -27.95 0.75 -9.00
C MET A 29 -27.22 -0.33 -8.15
N LYS A 30 -25.89 -0.31 -7.93
CA LYS A 30 -25.02 -1.34 -7.25
C LYS A 30 -24.21 -0.92 -5.97
N ALA A 31 -24.81 -0.82 -4.78
CA ALA A 31 -24.19 -0.40 -3.50
C ALA A 31 -22.98 -1.28 -3.15
N LEU A 32 -22.02 -0.69 -2.43
CA LEU A 32 -20.81 -1.40 -2.04
C LEU A 32 -20.68 -1.44 -0.51
N LEU A 33 -20.92 -2.62 0.07
CA LEU A 33 -20.72 -2.92 1.50
C LEU A 33 -19.32 -3.51 1.71
N LEU A 34 -18.56 -2.91 2.61
CA LEU A 34 -17.15 -3.23 2.86
C LEU A 34 -16.89 -3.43 4.36
N ASP A 35 -15.89 -4.24 4.69
CA ASP A 35 -15.34 -4.31 6.04
C ASP A 35 -14.17 -3.32 6.22
N ALA A 36 -13.62 -3.26 7.45
CA ALA A 36 -12.56 -2.33 7.80
C ALA A 36 -11.22 -2.56 7.07
N GLU A 37 -10.97 -3.77 6.56
CA GLU A 37 -9.79 -4.10 5.74
C GLU A 37 -10.10 -3.89 4.25
N THR A 38 -11.25 -4.37 3.75
CA THR A 38 -11.59 -4.24 2.32
C THR A 38 -11.82 -2.79 1.90
N THR A 39 -12.33 -1.94 2.80
CA THR A 39 -12.37 -0.48 2.63
C THR A 39 -10.98 0.09 2.30
N LYS A 40 -9.95 -0.34 3.04
CA LYS A 40 -8.57 0.13 2.85
C LYS A 40 -8.00 -0.39 1.52
N ILE A 41 -8.19 -1.68 1.22
CA ILE A 41 -7.73 -2.32 -0.03
C ILE A 41 -8.28 -1.59 -1.25
N ILE A 42 -9.58 -1.28 -1.28
CA ILE A 42 -10.20 -0.52 -2.39
C ILE A 42 -9.65 0.91 -2.44
N SER A 43 -9.57 1.61 -1.29
CA SER A 43 -9.15 3.02 -1.23
C SER A 43 -7.73 3.29 -1.74
N MET A 44 -6.86 2.28 -1.77
CA MET A 44 -5.51 2.35 -2.33
C MET A 44 -5.50 2.42 -3.86
N VAL A 45 -6.48 1.81 -4.52
CA VAL A 45 -6.46 1.48 -5.96
C VAL A 45 -7.49 2.26 -6.77
N VAL A 46 -8.69 2.48 -6.21
CA VAL A 46 -9.84 3.06 -6.93
C VAL A 46 -10.36 4.30 -6.20
N SER A 47 -10.64 5.37 -6.95
CA SER A 47 -11.19 6.61 -6.40
C SER A 47 -12.70 6.54 -6.21
N GLN A 48 -13.24 7.35 -5.30
CA GLN A 48 -14.69 7.44 -5.10
C GLN A 48 -15.43 7.83 -6.39
N SER A 49 -14.86 8.71 -7.21
CA SER A 49 -15.42 9.10 -8.51
C SER A 49 -15.56 7.90 -9.46
N GLN A 50 -14.53 7.06 -9.55
CA GLN A 50 -14.55 5.84 -10.38
C GLN A 50 -15.60 4.82 -9.92
N ILE A 51 -15.89 4.76 -8.61
CA ILE A 51 -16.97 3.93 -8.07
C ILE A 51 -18.34 4.56 -8.40
N LEU A 52 -18.49 5.88 -8.22
CA LEU A 52 -19.75 6.59 -8.48
C LEU A 52 -20.15 6.58 -9.97
N GLU A 53 -19.19 6.64 -10.90
CA GLU A 53 -19.39 6.47 -12.34
C GLU A 53 -20.06 5.14 -12.70
N LYS A 54 -20.03 4.14 -11.80
CA LYS A 54 -20.62 2.81 -11.99
C LYS A 54 -22.00 2.62 -11.33
N GLN A 55 -22.64 3.70 -10.85
CA GLN A 55 -24.03 3.78 -10.34
C GLN A 55 -24.37 2.79 -9.21
N VAL A 56 -24.31 3.20 -7.93
CA VAL A 56 -24.01 2.29 -6.79
C VAL A 56 -25.07 2.30 -5.64
N PHE A 57 -26.20 1.52 -5.73
CA PHE A 57 -27.22 1.29 -4.65
C PHE A 57 -27.83 -0.16 -4.31
N LEU A 58 -27.63 -1.30 -5.02
CA LEU A 58 -27.90 -2.76 -4.67
C LEU A 58 -26.71 -3.45 -3.96
N ALA A 59 -26.89 -4.30 -2.94
CA ALA A 59 -25.78 -4.76 -2.09
C ALA A 59 -24.75 -5.74 -2.75
N ALA A 60 -23.64 -5.19 -3.27
CA ALA A 60 -22.39 -5.90 -3.46
C ALA A 60 -21.57 -5.89 -2.16
N VAL A 61 -21.37 -7.05 -1.54
CA VAL A 61 -20.67 -7.21 -0.26
C VAL A 61 -19.25 -7.74 -0.51
N LEU A 62 -18.21 -6.91 -0.35
CA LEU A 62 -16.81 -7.37 -0.43
C LEU A 62 -16.18 -7.41 0.97
N ILE A 63 -15.96 -8.61 1.50
CA ILE A 63 -15.50 -8.84 2.88
C ILE A 63 -14.44 -9.94 2.96
N ARG A 64 -13.59 -9.90 4.00
CA ARG A 64 -12.70 -11.02 4.33
C ARG A 64 -13.52 -12.19 4.91
N PRO A 65 -13.25 -13.47 4.56
CA PRO A 65 -13.92 -14.63 5.15
C PRO A 65 -13.45 -14.85 6.61
N THR A 66 -13.97 -14.06 7.54
CA THR A 66 -13.63 -14.12 8.97
C THR A 66 -14.88 -14.32 9.81
N LEU A 67 -14.76 -15.06 10.93
CA LEU A 67 -15.89 -15.30 11.84
C LEU A 67 -16.58 -13.99 12.28
N ARG A 68 -15.82 -12.92 12.51
CA ARG A 68 -16.39 -11.60 12.85
C ARG A 68 -17.26 -11.05 11.72
N ASN A 69 -16.80 -11.12 10.47
CA ASN A 69 -17.57 -10.63 9.33
C ASN A 69 -18.80 -11.53 9.08
N MET A 70 -18.69 -12.83 9.33
CA MET A 70 -19.83 -13.74 9.24
C MET A 70 -20.92 -13.42 10.25
N GLU A 71 -20.58 -13.16 11.52
CA GLU A 71 -21.61 -12.77 12.51
C GLU A 71 -22.26 -11.40 12.18
N LEU A 72 -21.53 -10.47 11.56
CA LEU A 72 -22.11 -9.22 11.04
C LEU A 72 -23.03 -9.47 9.84
N LEU A 73 -22.62 -10.33 8.91
CA LEU A 73 -23.42 -10.69 7.73
C LEU A 73 -24.70 -11.46 8.10
N LYS A 74 -24.62 -12.38 9.07
CA LYS A 74 -25.80 -13.04 9.66
C LYS A 74 -26.79 -12.04 10.27
N ALA A 75 -26.28 -11.01 10.95
CA ALA A 75 -27.13 -9.96 11.53
C ALA A 75 -27.79 -9.09 10.44
N GLU A 76 -27.12 -8.88 9.30
CA GLU A 76 -27.70 -8.19 8.14
C GLU A 76 -28.76 -9.06 7.45
N LEU A 77 -28.47 -10.33 7.16
CA LEU A 77 -29.39 -11.23 6.45
C LEU A 77 -30.64 -11.58 7.25
N LYS A 78 -30.59 -11.55 8.58
CA LYS A 78 -31.80 -11.68 9.43
C LYS A 78 -32.81 -10.53 9.28
N SER A 79 -32.35 -9.35 8.87
CA SER A 79 -33.18 -8.16 8.68
C SER A 79 -32.67 -7.41 7.44
N PRO A 80 -32.89 -7.98 6.24
CA PRO A 80 -32.22 -7.52 5.03
C PRO A 80 -32.70 -6.11 4.68
N LYS A 81 -31.75 -5.17 4.53
CA LYS A 81 -32.03 -3.78 4.14
C LYS A 81 -32.05 -3.58 2.63
N TYR A 82 -31.49 -4.52 1.89
CA TYR A 82 -31.39 -4.52 0.43
C TYR A 82 -32.21 -5.69 -0.13
N GLY A 83 -32.75 -5.55 -1.34
CA GLY A 83 -33.60 -6.59 -1.94
C GLY A 83 -32.83 -7.82 -2.43
N GLU A 84 -31.52 -7.68 -2.64
CA GLU A 84 -30.65 -8.72 -3.21
C GLU A 84 -29.20 -8.46 -2.76
N TYR A 85 -28.44 -9.53 -2.51
CA TYR A 85 -27.05 -9.50 -2.06
C TYR A 85 -26.15 -10.36 -2.96
N HIS A 86 -25.05 -9.77 -3.43
CA HIS A 86 -23.96 -10.47 -4.11
C HIS A 86 -22.74 -10.44 -3.20
N ILE A 87 -22.32 -11.59 -2.70
CA ILE A 87 -21.26 -11.72 -1.69
C ILE A 87 -19.95 -12.13 -2.36
N PHE A 88 -18.91 -11.35 -2.07
CA PHE A 88 -17.56 -11.52 -2.60
C PHE A 88 -16.59 -11.67 -1.43
N PHE A 89 -16.01 -12.86 -1.27
CA PHE A 89 -15.00 -13.11 -0.24
C PHE A 89 -13.60 -12.80 -0.78
N THR A 90 -12.78 -12.09 0.01
CA THR A 90 -11.44 -11.69 -0.46
C THR A 90 -10.40 -12.83 -0.51
N ASN A 91 -10.77 -14.03 -0.05
CA ASN A 91 -9.87 -15.17 0.07
C ASN A 91 -10.68 -16.49 -0.03
N ILE A 92 -9.98 -17.62 -0.03
CA ILE A 92 -10.59 -18.95 -0.02
C ILE A 92 -11.47 -19.11 1.22
N THR A 93 -12.69 -19.61 1.02
CA THR A 93 -13.74 -19.71 2.03
C THR A 93 -14.02 -21.17 2.36
N SER A 94 -14.06 -21.53 3.65
CA SER A 94 -14.34 -22.90 4.08
C SER A 94 -15.83 -23.23 3.99
N ASN A 95 -16.16 -24.50 3.70
CA ASN A 95 -17.56 -24.96 3.65
C ASN A 95 -18.37 -24.61 4.91
N ASP A 96 -17.78 -24.69 6.12
CA ASP A 96 -18.42 -24.25 7.37
C ASP A 96 -18.90 -22.78 7.34
N ILE A 97 -18.20 -21.89 6.62
CA ILE A 97 -18.61 -20.49 6.45
C ILE A 97 -19.77 -20.39 5.46
N LEU A 98 -19.78 -21.20 4.39
CA LEU A 98 -20.84 -21.24 3.39
C LEU A 98 -22.13 -21.88 3.93
N GLU A 99 -22.01 -22.94 4.72
CA GLU A 99 -23.13 -23.59 5.42
C GLU A 99 -23.78 -22.60 6.41
N ARG A 100 -22.97 -21.92 7.25
CA ARG A 100 -23.44 -20.88 8.17
C ARG A 100 -24.01 -19.63 7.48
N LEU A 101 -23.68 -19.41 6.22
CA LEU A 101 -24.24 -18.33 5.39
C LEU A 101 -25.61 -18.76 4.87
N ALA A 102 -25.72 -19.96 4.31
CA ALA A 102 -26.98 -20.53 3.84
C ALA A 102 -28.01 -20.71 4.98
N GLU A 103 -27.58 -21.16 6.17
CA GLU A 103 -28.43 -21.23 7.37
C GLU A 103 -28.97 -19.86 7.84
N ALA A 104 -28.33 -18.76 7.44
CA ALA A 104 -28.68 -17.41 7.90
C ALA A 104 -29.47 -16.59 6.86
N ASP A 105 -29.54 -17.06 5.61
CA ASP A 105 -30.34 -16.45 4.56
C ASP A 105 -31.79 -16.95 4.61
N GLU A 106 -32.46 -16.69 5.74
CA GLU A 106 -33.86 -17.09 5.98
C GLU A 106 -34.86 -16.45 4.99
N HIS A 107 -34.43 -15.43 4.23
CA HIS A 107 -35.25 -14.67 3.26
C HIS A 107 -34.89 -14.94 1.79
N GLU A 108 -33.94 -15.85 1.52
CA GLU A 108 -33.47 -16.20 0.16
C GLU A 108 -33.01 -14.99 -0.67
N VAL A 109 -32.31 -14.03 -0.04
CA VAL A 109 -31.86 -12.77 -0.68
C VAL A 109 -30.42 -12.82 -1.23
N VAL A 110 -29.68 -13.91 -1.01
CA VAL A 110 -28.33 -14.10 -1.55
C VAL A 110 -28.37 -14.77 -2.93
N SER A 111 -28.25 -13.98 -3.98
CA SER A 111 -28.22 -14.48 -5.37
C SER A 111 -26.87 -15.05 -5.80
N GLN A 112 -25.76 -14.58 -5.22
CA GLN A 112 -24.41 -14.95 -5.65
C GLN A 112 -23.42 -14.96 -4.49
N VAL A 113 -22.56 -15.98 -4.48
CA VAL A 113 -21.33 -16.03 -3.66
C VAL A 113 -20.14 -16.33 -4.57
N GLN A 114 -19.11 -15.48 -4.56
CA GLN A 114 -17.87 -15.66 -5.33
C GLN A 114 -16.63 -15.37 -4.47
N GLU A 115 -15.48 -15.92 -4.88
CA GLU A 115 -14.17 -15.64 -4.28
C GLU A 115 -13.32 -14.75 -5.19
N PHE A 116 -12.88 -13.60 -4.68
CA PHE A 116 -11.99 -12.68 -5.37
C PHE A 116 -10.74 -12.44 -4.51
N TYR A 117 -9.59 -12.93 -4.95
CA TYR A 117 -8.39 -13.08 -4.12
C TYR A 117 -7.60 -11.77 -3.80
N VAL A 118 -8.32 -10.67 -3.54
CA VAL A 118 -7.78 -9.35 -3.23
C VAL A 118 -7.59 -9.13 -1.72
N ASP A 119 -6.73 -9.93 -1.09
CA ASP A 119 -6.44 -9.88 0.36
C ASP A 119 -5.11 -9.19 0.72
N PHE A 120 -4.73 -8.16 -0.04
CA PHE A 120 -3.49 -7.41 0.13
C PHE A 120 -3.67 -5.93 -0.26
N MET A 121 -2.88 -5.05 0.34
CA MET A 121 -2.80 -3.63 -0.02
C MET A 121 -1.78 -3.46 -1.15
N ALA A 122 -2.20 -3.02 -2.34
CA ALA A 122 -1.31 -2.66 -3.43
C ALA A 122 -0.87 -1.19 -3.27
N VAL A 123 0.43 -0.95 -3.06
CA VAL A 123 1.01 0.39 -2.86
C VAL A 123 1.50 0.95 -4.19
N ASN A 124 2.29 0.15 -4.89
CA ASN A 124 2.79 0.37 -6.25
C ASN A 124 2.54 -0.92 -7.05
N ASP A 125 2.70 -0.89 -8.38
CA ASP A 125 2.60 -2.05 -9.27
C ASP A 125 3.39 -3.27 -8.75
N ASN A 126 4.58 -3.02 -8.19
CA ASN A 126 5.52 -4.02 -7.68
C ASN A 126 5.65 -4.07 -6.14
N LEU A 127 4.86 -3.30 -5.38
CA LEU A 127 4.96 -3.19 -3.92
C LEU A 127 3.60 -3.39 -3.27
N PHE A 128 3.52 -4.34 -2.33
CA PHE A 128 2.31 -4.67 -1.58
C PHE A 128 2.63 -4.94 -0.10
N HIS A 129 1.61 -4.89 0.76
CA HIS A 129 1.69 -5.37 2.13
C HIS A 129 0.34 -5.95 2.60
N PHE A 130 0.36 -6.76 3.66
CA PHE A 130 -0.85 -7.44 4.18
C PHE A 130 -1.53 -6.69 5.35
N ASN A 131 -1.17 -5.41 5.58
CA ASN A 131 -1.65 -4.58 6.70
C ASN A 131 -1.48 -5.23 8.11
N VAL A 132 -0.39 -6.00 8.32
CA VAL A 132 -0.19 -6.77 9.56
C VAL A 132 0.75 -6.06 10.54
N ASN A 133 0.17 -5.51 11.61
CA ASN A 133 0.93 -4.93 12.70
C ASN A 133 1.56 -6.00 13.61
N GLY A 134 2.83 -5.81 13.96
CA GLY A 134 3.57 -6.71 14.87
C GLY A 134 4.14 -7.98 14.21
N ALA A 135 4.08 -8.12 12.88
CA ALA A 135 4.64 -9.28 12.17
C ALA A 135 6.13 -9.53 12.46
N VAL A 136 6.91 -8.47 12.73
CA VAL A 136 8.33 -8.57 13.16
C VAL A 136 8.51 -9.42 14.42
N GLY A 137 7.49 -9.50 15.28
CA GLY A 137 7.49 -10.36 16.46
C GLY A 137 7.58 -11.87 16.14
N LEU A 138 7.22 -12.29 14.93
CA LEU A 138 7.36 -13.68 14.48
C LEU A 138 8.83 -14.11 14.40
N SER A 139 9.72 -13.20 13.98
CA SER A 139 11.16 -13.47 13.80
C SER A 139 11.98 -13.45 15.11
N LEU A 140 11.36 -13.15 16.25
CA LEU A 140 12.04 -13.13 17.55
C LEU A 140 12.32 -14.54 18.05
N LYS A 141 13.54 -14.78 18.56
CA LYS A 141 13.96 -16.08 19.12
C LYS A 141 13.08 -16.58 20.29
N THR A 142 12.34 -15.69 20.94
CA THR A 142 11.41 -16.00 22.03
C THR A 142 10.05 -16.51 21.53
N THR A 143 9.75 -16.40 20.24
CA THR A 143 8.47 -16.81 19.65
C THR A 143 8.51 -18.28 19.26
N SER A 144 7.77 -19.12 19.98
CA SER A 144 7.57 -20.52 19.58
C SER A 144 6.62 -20.63 18.40
N LEU A 145 7.10 -21.15 17.27
CA LEU A 145 6.29 -21.40 16.08
C LEU A 145 5.42 -22.66 16.17
N VAL A 146 5.66 -23.52 17.17
CA VAL A 146 4.88 -24.73 17.44
C VAL A 146 3.66 -24.39 18.29
N ASN A 147 3.88 -23.66 19.39
CA ASN A 147 2.83 -23.25 20.33
C ASN A 147 2.61 -21.74 20.24
N LEU A 148 2.12 -21.28 19.09
CA LEU A 148 1.79 -19.88 18.85
C LEU A 148 0.62 -19.43 19.74
N ALA A 149 0.81 -18.36 20.51
CA ALA A 149 -0.29 -17.70 21.21
C ALA A 149 -1.36 -17.25 20.19
N PRO A 150 -2.67 -17.25 20.52
CA PRO A 150 -3.74 -17.04 19.55
C PRO A 150 -3.60 -15.77 18.69
N ARG A 151 -3.14 -14.67 19.30
CA ARG A 151 -2.87 -13.40 18.57
C ARG A 151 -1.73 -13.56 17.56
N THR A 152 -0.66 -14.25 17.93
CA THR A 152 0.51 -14.50 17.07
C THR A 152 0.16 -15.50 15.95
N ALA A 153 -0.68 -16.50 16.25
CA ALA A 153 -1.22 -17.41 15.25
C ALA A 153 -2.08 -16.67 14.20
N ALA A 154 -2.96 -15.75 14.63
CA ALA A 154 -3.75 -14.92 13.72
C ALA A 154 -2.88 -14.00 12.84
N VAL A 155 -1.84 -13.38 13.43
CA VAL A 155 -0.83 -12.59 12.69
C VAL A 155 -0.10 -13.43 11.65
N TYR A 156 0.30 -14.66 12.00
CA TYR A 156 0.93 -15.59 11.07
C TYR A 156 -0.02 -16.01 9.95
N GLN A 157 -1.23 -16.46 10.28
CA GLN A 157 -2.23 -16.93 9.32
C GLN A 157 -2.60 -15.84 8.30
N ARG A 158 -2.74 -14.58 8.74
CA ARG A 158 -2.99 -13.43 7.86
C ARG A 158 -1.91 -13.23 6.79
N ASN A 159 -0.66 -13.59 7.06
CA ASN A 159 0.43 -13.56 6.07
C ASN A 159 0.35 -14.74 5.09
N VAL A 160 0.01 -15.95 5.55
CA VAL A 160 -0.25 -17.10 4.67
C VAL A 160 -1.40 -16.77 3.72
N ASP A 161 -2.54 -16.34 4.26
CA ASP A 161 -3.76 -16.01 3.52
C ASP A 161 -3.50 -14.90 2.49
N GLY A 162 -2.85 -13.80 2.90
CA GLY A 162 -2.54 -12.68 2.01
C GLY A 162 -1.58 -13.06 0.88
N LEU A 163 -0.60 -13.92 1.16
CA LEU A 163 0.35 -14.39 0.15
C LEU A 163 -0.29 -15.38 -0.82
N THR A 164 -1.14 -16.30 -0.35
CA THR A 164 -1.96 -17.17 -1.22
C THR A 164 -2.85 -16.33 -2.14
N ALA A 165 -3.53 -15.32 -1.59
CA ALA A 165 -4.43 -14.45 -2.34
C ALA A 165 -3.67 -13.66 -3.43
N LEU A 166 -2.51 -13.08 -3.10
CA LEU A 166 -1.63 -12.41 -4.06
C LEU A 166 -1.25 -13.32 -5.24
N LEU A 167 -0.84 -14.56 -4.97
CA LEU A 167 -0.42 -15.52 -6.02
C LEU A 167 -1.59 -15.89 -6.94
N LEU A 168 -2.79 -16.06 -6.40
CA LEU A 168 -4.02 -16.31 -7.17
C LEU A 168 -4.40 -15.09 -8.00
N SER A 169 -4.41 -13.88 -7.42
CA SER A 169 -4.68 -12.63 -8.13
C SER A 169 -3.73 -12.38 -9.30
N MET A 170 -2.44 -12.68 -9.12
CA MET A 170 -1.41 -12.51 -10.17
C MET A 170 -1.32 -13.72 -11.12
N LYS A 171 -2.13 -14.77 -10.89
CA LYS A 171 -2.13 -16.04 -11.63
C LYS A 171 -0.75 -16.68 -11.75
N LYS A 172 -0.02 -16.75 -10.63
CA LYS A 172 1.33 -17.34 -10.56
C LYS A 172 1.33 -18.58 -9.66
N LYS A 173 1.86 -19.68 -10.16
CA LYS A 173 2.21 -20.90 -9.39
C LYS A 173 3.74 -20.97 -9.25
N PRO A 174 4.34 -20.30 -8.25
CA PRO A 174 5.80 -20.21 -8.15
C PRO A 174 6.46 -21.45 -7.53
N ILE A 175 7.75 -21.61 -7.84
CA ILE A 175 8.65 -22.42 -7.02
C ILE A 175 8.96 -21.61 -5.76
N VAL A 176 8.57 -22.14 -4.59
CA VAL A 176 8.81 -21.48 -3.30
C VAL A 176 10.23 -21.76 -2.82
N ARG A 177 10.96 -20.70 -2.45
CA ARG A 177 12.29 -20.74 -1.84
C ARG A 177 12.29 -19.87 -0.58
N PHE A 178 13.11 -20.22 0.40
CA PHE A 178 13.19 -19.50 1.67
C PHE A 178 14.64 -19.42 2.19
N VAL A 179 14.91 -18.46 3.06
CA VAL A 179 16.20 -18.38 3.76
C VAL A 179 16.28 -19.43 4.88
N LYS A 180 17.22 -20.39 4.75
CA LYS A 180 17.38 -21.52 5.69
C LYS A 180 17.70 -21.11 7.14
N LYS A 181 18.14 -19.87 7.39
CA LYS A 181 18.38 -19.33 8.73
C LYS A 181 17.10 -18.86 9.45
N SER A 182 15.93 -18.97 8.82
CA SER A 182 14.66 -18.57 9.42
C SER A 182 13.63 -19.70 9.43
N ASP A 183 13.33 -20.16 10.63
CA ASP A 183 12.25 -21.11 10.91
C ASP A 183 10.89 -20.52 10.50
N VAL A 184 10.73 -19.18 10.60
CA VAL A 184 9.51 -18.47 10.17
C VAL A 184 9.37 -18.52 8.65
N ALA A 185 10.45 -18.22 7.93
CA ALA A 185 10.45 -18.26 6.46
C ALA A 185 10.28 -19.68 5.93
N GLU A 186 10.89 -20.67 6.59
CA GLU A 186 10.71 -22.09 6.28
C GLU A 186 9.26 -22.54 6.51
N LYS A 187 8.68 -22.22 7.68
CA LYS A 187 7.29 -22.57 7.98
C LYS A 187 6.32 -21.90 7.00
N LEU A 188 6.50 -20.61 6.71
CA LEU A 188 5.67 -19.87 5.76
C LEU A 188 5.78 -20.45 4.34
N ALA A 189 6.99 -20.82 3.91
CA ALA A 189 7.21 -21.45 2.61
C ALA A 189 6.52 -22.83 2.51
N ARG A 190 6.63 -23.65 3.56
CA ARG A 190 5.97 -24.96 3.63
C ARG A 190 4.45 -24.80 3.62
N ASP A 191 3.88 -23.96 4.49
CA ASP A 191 2.44 -23.78 4.60
C ASP A 191 1.82 -23.22 3.30
N VAL A 192 2.49 -22.26 2.63
CA VAL A 192 2.05 -21.71 1.34
C VAL A 192 2.16 -22.75 0.22
N ALA A 193 3.26 -23.51 0.14
CA ALA A 193 3.39 -24.60 -0.82
C ALA A 193 2.35 -25.71 -0.60
N THR A 194 2.06 -26.05 0.66
CA THR A 194 1.01 -26.99 1.03
C THR A 194 -0.37 -26.48 0.65
N ARG A 195 -0.70 -25.20 0.88
CA ARG A 195 -1.97 -24.60 0.41
C ARG A 195 -2.08 -24.65 -1.11
N MET A 196 -1.02 -24.28 -1.84
CA MET A 196 -0.99 -24.38 -3.32
C MET A 196 -1.19 -25.81 -3.85
N GLN A 197 -0.82 -26.84 -3.08
CA GLN A 197 -1.01 -28.25 -3.43
C GLN A 197 -2.41 -28.77 -3.10
N HIS A 198 -3.04 -28.29 -2.02
CA HIS A 198 -4.42 -28.64 -1.69
C HIS A 198 -5.39 -27.98 -2.67
N GLU A 199 -5.11 -26.74 -3.05
CA GLU A 199 -5.93 -25.91 -3.95
C GLU A 199 -5.48 -26.04 -5.42
N ASP A 200 -5.00 -27.21 -5.85
CA ASP A 200 -4.27 -27.37 -7.11
C ASP A 200 -5.05 -26.87 -8.34
N GLY A 201 -6.38 -27.04 -8.34
CA GLY A 201 -7.29 -26.56 -9.38
C GLY A 201 -7.42 -25.02 -9.44
N LEU A 202 -7.31 -24.31 -8.31
CA LEU A 202 -7.24 -22.84 -8.30
C LEU A 202 -5.88 -22.34 -8.83
N PHE A 203 -4.85 -23.18 -8.76
CA PHE A 203 -3.49 -22.91 -9.24
C PHE A 203 -3.18 -23.54 -10.61
N ASP A 204 -4.17 -24.06 -11.36
CA ASP A 204 -3.97 -24.59 -12.71
C ASP A 204 -3.86 -23.45 -13.75
N PHE A 205 -2.72 -22.76 -13.71
CA PHE A 205 -2.40 -21.67 -14.63
C PHE A 205 -1.54 -22.16 -15.79
N ARG A 206 -1.74 -21.58 -16.97
CA ARG A 206 -0.86 -21.79 -18.13
C ARG A 206 0.61 -21.58 -17.73
N GLN A 207 1.39 -22.65 -17.74
CA GLN A 207 2.77 -22.61 -17.29
C GLN A 207 3.63 -21.74 -18.24
N PRO A 208 4.38 -20.74 -17.71
CA PRO A 208 5.37 -20.00 -18.49
C PRO A 208 6.61 -20.85 -18.77
N SER A 209 7.40 -20.47 -19.78
CA SER A 209 8.65 -21.15 -20.13
C SER A 209 9.71 -21.11 -19.02
N VAL A 210 9.66 -20.09 -18.15
CA VAL A 210 10.45 -19.99 -16.93
C VAL A 210 9.47 -19.90 -15.76
N PRO A 211 9.46 -20.85 -14.82
CA PRO A 211 8.54 -20.82 -13.69
C PRO A 211 8.86 -19.62 -12.77
N PRO A 212 7.84 -18.91 -12.24
CA PRO A 212 8.08 -17.83 -11.30
C PRO A 212 8.67 -18.37 -10.00
N VAL A 213 9.37 -17.52 -9.25
CA VAL A 213 9.98 -17.88 -7.95
C VAL A 213 9.43 -16.97 -6.87
N LEU A 214 8.96 -17.57 -5.78
CA LEU A 214 8.59 -16.87 -4.55
C LEU A 214 9.76 -17.05 -3.58
N LEU A 215 10.46 -15.95 -3.27
CA LEU A 215 11.57 -15.96 -2.31
C LEU A 215 11.11 -15.35 -0.99
N ILE A 216 11.09 -16.16 0.07
CA ILE A 216 10.72 -15.74 1.42
C ILE A 216 11.99 -15.44 2.23
N LEU A 217 12.12 -14.18 2.65
CA LEU A 217 13.24 -13.66 3.43
C LEU A 217 12.78 -13.28 4.84
N ASP A 218 13.72 -13.22 5.77
CA ASP A 218 13.48 -12.76 7.14
C ASP A 218 14.20 -11.43 7.37
N ARG A 219 13.51 -10.45 7.96
CA ARG A 219 14.06 -9.11 8.20
C ARG A 219 15.30 -9.15 9.10
N LYS A 220 15.49 -10.18 9.91
CA LYS A 220 16.68 -10.33 10.77
C LYS A 220 18.00 -10.52 10.00
N ASP A 221 17.95 -10.92 8.73
CA ASP A 221 19.15 -11.08 7.90
C ASP A 221 19.65 -9.71 7.36
N ASP A 222 18.79 -8.69 7.32
CA ASP A 222 19.13 -7.29 7.02
C ASP A 222 18.35 -6.31 7.95
N PRO A 223 18.88 -6.06 9.15
CA PRO A 223 18.37 -5.05 10.06
C PRO A 223 18.89 -3.64 9.76
N ILE A 224 19.83 -3.47 8.82
CA ILE A 224 20.49 -2.18 8.54
C ILE A 224 19.60 -1.31 7.65
N THR A 225 19.09 -1.85 6.53
CA THR A 225 18.24 -1.10 5.58
C THR A 225 17.09 -0.30 6.24
N PRO A 226 16.26 -0.85 7.15
CA PRO A 226 15.18 -0.09 7.79
C PRO A 226 15.64 0.97 8.80
N LEU A 227 16.94 1.05 9.12
CA LEU A 227 17.54 2.03 10.03
C LEU A 227 18.28 3.16 9.29
N LEU A 228 18.46 3.10 7.97
CA LEU A 228 19.12 4.15 7.20
C LEU A 228 18.14 5.26 6.80
N SER A 229 18.55 6.53 6.90
CA SER A 229 17.81 7.65 6.32
C SER A 229 17.58 7.45 4.82
N GLN A 230 16.34 7.63 4.36
CA GLN A 230 15.94 7.45 2.97
C GLN A 230 15.91 8.80 2.22
N TRP A 231 16.48 8.81 1.02
CA TRP A 231 16.61 10.02 0.18
C TRP A 231 15.90 9.91 -1.18
N THR A 232 15.15 8.84 -1.43
CA THR A 232 14.24 8.71 -2.58
C THR A 232 12.85 9.23 -2.21
N TYR A 233 12.13 9.84 -3.16
CA TYR A 233 10.96 10.66 -2.83
C TYR A 233 9.87 9.93 -2.03
N GLN A 234 9.40 8.75 -2.47
CA GLN A 234 8.38 7.97 -1.76
C GLN A 234 8.84 7.53 -0.37
N ALA A 235 10.08 7.06 -0.25
CA ALA A 235 10.61 6.53 1.02
C ALA A 235 10.86 7.64 2.05
N MET A 236 11.39 8.78 1.61
CA MET A 236 11.61 9.96 2.44
C MET A 236 10.29 10.58 2.93
N VAL A 237 9.24 10.61 2.09
CA VAL A 237 7.89 10.99 2.52
C VAL A 237 7.36 10.03 3.58
N HIS A 238 7.51 8.71 3.37
CA HIS A 238 7.05 7.72 4.34
C HIS A 238 7.80 7.81 5.68
N GLU A 239 9.12 8.05 5.66
CA GLU A 239 9.96 8.18 6.87
C GLU A 239 9.67 9.48 7.66
N LEU A 240 9.58 10.63 6.98
CA LEU A 240 9.54 11.93 7.65
C LEU A 240 8.12 12.44 7.93
N LEU A 241 7.15 12.12 7.06
CA LEU A 241 5.78 12.62 7.13
C LEU A 241 4.75 11.53 7.48
N GLY A 242 5.11 10.26 7.26
CA GLY A 242 4.19 9.13 7.36
C GLY A 242 3.30 9.02 6.13
N LEU A 243 3.50 7.98 5.33
CA LEU A 243 2.63 7.62 4.20
C LEU A 243 1.83 6.38 4.57
N PHE A 244 0.56 6.55 4.90
CA PHE A 244 -0.36 5.49 5.30
C PHE A 244 -1.60 5.53 4.40
N GLU A 245 -1.99 4.40 3.81
CA GLU A 245 -3.18 4.33 2.93
C GLU A 245 -3.13 5.36 1.78
N ASN A 246 -1.94 5.55 1.17
CA ASN A 246 -1.64 6.58 0.17
C ASN A 246 -1.94 8.02 0.63
N ARG A 247 -2.03 8.27 1.94
CA ARG A 247 -2.28 9.59 2.56
C ARG A 247 -1.10 10.03 3.41
N VAL A 248 -0.86 11.34 3.37
CA VAL A 248 0.11 12.07 4.21
C VAL A 248 -0.65 13.10 5.04
N ASN A 249 -0.37 13.17 6.35
CA ASN A 249 -0.94 14.19 7.22
C ASN A 249 0.06 15.34 7.44
N LEU A 250 -0.31 16.53 6.99
CA LEU A 250 0.46 17.78 7.09
C LEU A 250 -0.14 18.77 8.11
N GLU A 251 -1.11 18.33 8.94
CA GLU A 251 -1.77 19.19 9.94
C GLU A 251 -0.81 19.84 10.95
N ASN A 252 0.33 19.19 11.23
CA ASN A 252 1.38 19.71 12.13
C ASN A 252 2.42 20.60 11.43
N ALA A 253 2.34 20.77 10.11
CA ALA A 253 3.32 21.54 9.34
C ALA A 253 2.97 23.05 9.32
N PRO A 254 3.93 23.95 9.55
CA PRO A 254 3.66 25.37 9.71
C PRO A 254 3.29 26.02 8.37
N GLY A 255 2.22 26.83 8.37
CA GLY A 255 1.79 27.58 7.19
C GLY A 255 1.06 26.76 6.11
N ILE A 256 0.71 25.50 6.40
CA ILE A 256 -0.13 24.69 5.51
C ILE A 256 -1.58 25.19 5.53
N ARG A 257 -2.16 25.33 4.34
CA ARG A 257 -3.58 25.69 4.15
C ARG A 257 -4.49 24.55 4.60
N ASP A 258 -5.71 24.86 5.05
CA ASP A 258 -6.67 23.84 5.49
C ASP A 258 -6.99 22.78 4.43
N ASP A 259 -7.00 23.15 3.13
CA ASP A 259 -7.24 22.24 2.01
C ASP A 259 -6.06 21.28 1.73
N MET A 260 -4.90 21.50 2.34
CA MET A 260 -3.68 20.72 2.17
C MET A 260 -3.25 19.99 3.45
N LYS A 261 -4.08 19.98 4.50
CA LYS A 261 -3.81 19.24 5.76
C LYS A 261 -3.73 17.72 5.55
N GLN A 262 -4.52 17.17 4.63
CA GLN A 262 -4.37 15.78 4.19
C GLN A 262 -4.14 15.73 2.69
N VAL A 263 -3.10 15.01 2.29
CA VAL A 263 -2.64 14.92 0.91
C VAL A 263 -2.66 13.47 0.46
N VAL A 264 -3.20 13.21 -0.74
CA VAL A 264 -3.15 11.89 -1.38
C VAL A 264 -1.97 11.81 -2.35
N LEU A 265 -1.15 10.78 -2.17
CA LEU A 265 -0.04 10.38 -3.03
C LEU A 265 -0.27 8.95 -3.49
N SER A 266 -0.79 8.79 -4.71
CA SER A 266 -1.01 7.49 -5.34
C SER A 266 -0.52 7.53 -6.79
N VAL A 267 0.23 6.50 -7.17
CA VAL A 267 0.76 6.28 -8.53
C VAL A 267 -0.36 6.27 -9.59
N THR A 268 -1.58 5.85 -9.24
CA THR A 268 -2.71 5.77 -10.19
C THR A 268 -3.37 7.10 -10.50
N SER A 269 -3.29 8.07 -9.58
CA SER A 269 -3.97 9.38 -9.69
C SER A 269 -3.02 10.54 -9.97
N ASP A 270 -1.71 10.32 -9.85
CA ASP A 270 -0.70 11.37 -9.84
C ASP A 270 0.49 10.97 -10.71
N ALA A 271 0.49 11.48 -11.94
CA ALA A 271 1.54 11.23 -12.92
C ALA A 271 2.91 11.81 -12.49
N PHE A 272 2.93 12.92 -11.74
CA PHE A 272 4.18 13.51 -11.27
C PHE A 272 4.82 12.66 -10.18
N PHE A 273 4.01 12.19 -9.22
CA PHE A 273 4.47 11.23 -8.23
C PHE A 273 4.90 9.91 -8.88
N ALA A 274 4.11 9.35 -9.80
CA ALA A 274 4.47 8.12 -10.51
C ALA A 274 5.82 8.22 -11.24
N GLN A 275 6.11 9.36 -11.87
CA GLN A 275 7.37 9.58 -12.58
C GLN A 275 8.58 9.78 -11.64
N HIS A 276 8.38 10.40 -10.46
CA HIS A 276 9.47 10.83 -9.58
C HIS A 276 9.52 10.12 -8.21
N MET A 277 8.68 9.12 -7.95
CA MET A 277 8.63 8.36 -6.68
C MET A 277 9.99 7.77 -6.25
N HIS A 278 10.85 7.42 -7.21
CA HIS A 278 12.19 6.86 -6.98
C HIS A 278 13.32 7.87 -7.20
N ALA A 279 13.02 9.11 -7.61
CA ALA A 279 14.01 10.15 -7.79
C ALA A 279 14.66 10.52 -6.45
N ASN A 280 15.95 10.86 -6.47
CA ASN A 280 16.67 11.30 -5.28
C ASN A 280 16.26 12.74 -4.88
N PHE A 281 16.58 13.16 -3.65
CA PHE A 281 16.20 14.47 -3.11
C PHE A 281 16.64 15.66 -3.99
N GLY A 282 17.81 15.58 -4.65
CA GLY A 282 18.27 16.63 -5.58
C GLY A 282 17.46 16.66 -6.88
N GLU A 283 17.15 15.49 -7.44
CA GLU A 283 16.33 15.36 -8.65
C GLU A 283 14.89 15.82 -8.44
N ILE A 284 14.24 15.44 -7.33
CA ILE A 284 12.88 15.90 -7.03
C ILE A 284 12.81 17.41 -6.77
N CYS A 285 13.85 18.00 -6.14
CA CYS A 285 13.96 19.47 -6.02
C CYS A 285 13.97 20.16 -7.40
N LEU A 286 14.74 19.63 -8.36
CA LEU A 286 14.79 20.16 -9.73
C LEU A 286 13.47 19.91 -10.48
N ALA A 287 12.85 18.74 -10.31
CA ALA A 287 11.57 18.39 -10.93
C ALA A 287 10.42 19.30 -10.43
N VAL A 288 10.32 19.53 -9.11
CA VAL A 288 9.31 20.43 -8.54
C VAL A 288 9.56 21.89 -8.94
N LYS A 289 10.81 22.33 -9.05
CA LYS A 289 11.12 23.65 -9.64
C LYS A 289 10.64 23.73 -11.09
N GLY A 290 10.92 22.72 -11.91
CA GLY A 290 10.43 22.64 -13.30
C GLY A 290 8.91 22.66 -13.40
N LEU A 291 8.21 21.93 -12.52
CA LEU A 291 6.74 21.91 -12.41
C LEU A 291 6.18 23.30 -12.09
N VAL A 292 6.78 24.01 -11.14
CA VAL A 292 6.41 25.39 -10.78
C VAL A 292 6.65 26.37 -11.94
N ASP A 293 7.78 26.25 -12.65
CA ASP A 293 8.11 27.15 -13.76
C ASP A 293 7.23 26.89 -14.99
N GLN A 294 6.86 25.63 -15.28
CA GLN A 294 5.83 25.28 -16.27
C GLN A 294 4.46 25.88 -15.91
N TYR A 295 4.03 25.75 -14.65
CA TYR A 295 2.77 26.33 -14.18
C TYR A 295 2.73 27.87 -14.28
N LYS A 296 3.85 28.56 -14.02
CA LYS A 296 3.95 30.02 -14.24
C LYS A 296 3.80 30.40 -15.71
N VAL A 297 4.35 29.63 -16.64
CA VAL A 297 4.19 29.88 -18.09
C VAL A 297 2.74 29.66 -18.51
N ALA A 298 2.11 28.56 -18.08
CA ALA A 298 0.71 28.28 -18.35
C ALA A 298 -0.24 29.34 -17.76
N THR A 299 0.04 29.82 -16.53
CA THR A 299 -0.73 30.91 -15.91
C THR A 299 -0.68 32.19 -16.75
N LYS A 300 0.52 32.61 -17.19
CA LYS A 300 0.68 33.82 -18.01
C LYS A 300 -0.02 33.73 -19.38
N GLN A 301 -0.03 32.55 -20.00
CA GLN A 301 -0.76 32.32 -21.26
C GLN A 301 -2.29 32.39 -21.07
N ASN A 302 -2.77 32.10 -19.86
CA ASN A 302 -4.19 32.17 -19.50
C ASN A 302 -4.63 33.57 -19.00
N GLU A 303 -3.71 34.48 -18.69
CA GLU A 303 -4.02 35.87 -18.30
C GLU A 303 -4.33 36.77 -19.52
N SER A 304 -3.86 36.41 -20.72
CA SER A 304 -4.09 37.14 -21.97
C SER A 304 -5.37 36.69 -22.69
N ILE A 305 -6.54 36.99 -22.13
CA ILE A 305 -7.84 36.74 -22.77
C ILE A 305 -8.34 38.04 -23.41
N GLU A 306 -8.07 38.21 -24.71
CA GLU A 306 -8.45 39.42 -25.48
C GLU A 306 -9.64 39.18 -26.43
N SER A 307 -9.99 37.93 -26.73
CA SER A 307 -11.08 37.58 -27.65
C SER A 307 -12.10 36.59 -27.08
N ILE A 308 -13.27 36.52 -27.74
CA ILE A 308 -14.33 35.54 -27.40
C ILE A 308 -13.89 34.10 -27.71
N GLU A 309 -13.04 33.89 -28.71
CA GLU A 309 -12.45 32.57 -29.00
C GLU A 309 -11.48 32.14 -27.90
N ASP A 310 -10.69 33.06 -27.35
CA ASP A 310 -9.77 32.76 -26.24
C ASP A 310 -10.53 32.47 -24.95
N MET A 311 -11.69 33.09 -24.75
CA MET A 311 -12.59 32.75 -23.64
C MET A 311 -13.12 31.31 -23.75
N GLN A 312 -13.49 30.84 -24.95
CA GLN A 312 -13.87 29.43 -25.17
C GLN A 312 -12.69 28.49 -24.89
N ARG A 313 -11.51 28.77 -25.47
CA ARG A 313 -10.28 27.98 -25.25
C ARG A 313 -9.87 27.92 -23.78
N PHE A 314 -10.07 29.00 -23.03
CA PHE A 314 -9.80 29.05 -21.60
C PHE A 314 -10.77 28.15 -20.83
N VAL A 315 -12.09 28.21 -21.12
CA VAL A 315 -13.10 27.35 -20.49
C VAL A 315 -12.80 25.86 -20.74
N ASP A 316 -12.45 25.49 -21.98
CA ASP A 316 -12.10 24.11 -22.33
C ASP A 316 -10.87 23.59 -21.56
N LYS A 317 -9.86 24.45 -21.37
CA LYS A 317 -8.61 24.11 -20.65
C LYS A 317 -8.67 24.33 -19.14
N TYR A 318 -9.72 24.96 -18.62
CA TYR A 318 -9.81 25.36 -17.21
C TYR A 318 -9.74 24.16 -16.25
N ALA A 319 -10.35 23.04 -16.63
CA ALA A 319 -10.33 21.80 -15.85
C ALA A 319 -8.90 21.23 -15.71
N GLU A 320 -8.14 21.20 -16.81
CA GLU A 320 -6.75 20.75 -16.83
C GLU A 320 -5.85 21.70 -16.03
N PHE A 321 -5.98 23.01 -16.24
CA PHE A 321 -5.23 24.03 -15.50
C PHE A 321 -5.48 23.96 -13.98
N ARG A 322 -6.73 23.72 -13.56
CA ARG A 322 -7.08 23.52 -12.16
C ARG A 322 -6.45 22.24 -11.59
N ALA A 323 -6.44 21.14 -12.33
CA ALA A 323 -5.78 19.90 -11.92
C ALA A 323 -4.25 20.09 -11.76
N GLN A 324 -3.60 20.78 -12.71
CA GLN A 324 -2.19 21.14 -12.62
C GLN A 324 -1.91 22.02 -11.38
N SER A 325 -2.76 23.01 -11.09
CA SER A 325 -2.63 23.90 -9.91
C SER A 325 -2.66 23.14 -8.58
N VAL A 326 -3.54 22.13 -8.47
CA VAL A 326 -3.61 21.23 -7.30
C VAL A 326 -2.33 20.38 -7.18
N THR A 327 -1.86 19.79 -8.28
CA THR A 327 -0.63 18.99 -8.30
C THR A 327 0.60 19.83 -7.92
N VAL A 328 0.75 21.03 -8.47
CA VAL A 328 1.82 21.98 -8.11
C VAL A 328 1.76 22.32 -6.62
N SER A 329 0.59 22.74 -6.13
CA SER A 329 0.39 23.09 -4.71
C SER A 329 0.78 21.94 -3.78
N LYS A 330 0.37 20.71 -4.14
CA LYS A 330 0.64 19.49 -3.38
C LYS A 330 2.14 19.19 -3.25
N HIS A 331 2.87 19.12 -4.36
CA HIS A 331 4.30 18.77 -4.30
C HIS A 331 5.15 19.89 -3.73
N VAL A 332 4.78 21.16 -3.92
CA VAL A 332 5.45 22.30 -3.26
C VAL A 332 5.24 22.25 -1.74
N ALA A 333 4.03 21.96 -1.25
CA ALA A 333 3.76 21.82 0.18
C ALA A 333 4.56 20.68 0.82
N LEU A 334 4.57 19.50 0.18
CA LEU A 334 5.36 18.34 0.62
C LEU A 334 6.85 18.66 0.64
N MET A 335 7.40 19.24 -0.44
CA MET A 335 8.83 19.57 -0.52
C MET A 335 9.25 20.65 0.50
N GLY A 336 8.38 21.63 0.76
CA GLY A 336 8.63 22.65 1.78
C GLY A 336 8.75 22.05 3.18
N GLU A 337 7.83 21.16 3.56
CA GLU A 337 7.88 20.49 4.86
C GLU A 337 9.04 19.48 4.97
N LEU A 338 9.31 18.72 3.91
CA LEU A 338 10.47 17.81 3.85
C LEU A 338 11.78 18.57 4.08
N ASN A 339 12.01 19.67 3.35
CA ASN A 339 13.21 20.49 3.51
C ASN A 339 13.32 21.06 4.94
N ARG A 340 12.21 21.55 5.50
CA ARG A 340 12.16 22.04 6.88
C ARG A 340 12.53 20.96 7.90
N LEU A 341 12.03 19.73 7.74
CA LEU A 341 12.37 18.62 8.65
C LEU A 341 13.83 18.18 8.50
N ILE A 342 14.37 18.16 7.28
CA ILE A 342 15.78 17.87 7.01
C ILE A 342 16.69 18.88 7.73
N GLU A 343 16.40 20.18 7.61
CA GLU A 343 17.15 21.25 8.26
C GLU A 343 17.02 21.21 9.79
N VAL A 344 15.79 21.18 10.32
CA VAL A 344 15.51 21.24 11.77
C VAL A 344 16.06 20.01 12.52
N HIS A 345 16.23 18.87 11.85
CA HIS A 345 16.80 17.66 12.47
C HIS A 345 18.24 17.38 12.05
N GLY A 346 18.83 18.23 11.18
CA GLY A 346 20.19 18.07 10.68
C GLY A 346 20.41 16.75 9.94
N LEU A 347 19.40 16.23 9.25
CA LEU A 347 19.38 14.84 8.76
C LEU A 347 20.51 14.53 7.79
N MET A 348 21.04 15.54 7.08
CA MET A 348 22.18 15.37 6.18
C MET A 348 23.46 14.95 6.96
N ASP A 349 23.79 15.62 8.08
CA ASP A 349 24.93 15.27 8.95
C ASP A 349 24.77 13.88 9.60
N LEU A 350 23.53 13.53 9.96
CA LEU A 350 23.23 12.22 10.52
C LEU A 350 23.37 11.12 9.47
N SER A 351 22.75 11.31 8.30
CA SER A 351 22.79 10.33 7.21
C SER A 351 24.20 10.12 6.67
N THR A 352 25.08 11.13 6.69
CA THR A 352 26.48 10.92 6.32
C THR A 352 27.16 9.92 7.25
N LEU A 353 26.98 10.05 8.57
CA LEU A 353 27.52 9.09 9.54
C LEU A 353 26.81 7.72 9.45
N GLU A 354 25.50 7.67 9.17
CA GLU A 354 24.77 6.40 8.98
C GLU A 354 25.32 5.60 7.80
N GLN A 355 25.63 6.27 6.68
CA GLN A 355 26.24 5.63 5.50
C GLN A 355 27.70 5.22 5.75
N ASP A 356 28.48 6.06 6.46
CA ASP A 356 29.86 5.76 6.85
C ASP A 356 29.93 4.49 7.73
N ILE A 357 29.09 4.42 8.78
CA ILE A 357 28.94 3.25 9.65
C ILE A 357 28.49 2.00 8.88
N ALA A 358 27.60 2.13 7.91
CA ALA A 358 27.06 0.99 7.17
C ALA A 358 28.05 0.43 6.12
N CYS A 359 28.87 1.29 5.51
CA CYS A 359 29.67 0.94 4.32
C CYS A 359 31.18 0.85 4.56
N ASN A 360 31.73 1.54 5.58
CA ASN A 360 33.17 1.64 5.82
C ASN A 360 33.59 0.94 7.12
N ASP A 361 34.90 0.67 7.23
CA ASP A 361 35.51 -0.05 8.36
C ASP A 361 36.49 0.85 9.16
N ASP A 362 35.98 1.93 9.80
CA ASP A 362 36.73 2.71 10.80
C ASP A 362 35.94 2.84 12.12
N SER A 363 35.92 1.77 12.90
CA SER A 363 35.29 1.74 14.23
C SER A 363 35.81 2.85 15.17
N SER A 364 37.06 3.31 15.00
CA SER A 364 37.69 4.30 15.88
C SER A 364 37.14 5.71 15.66
N THR A 365 36.92 6.08 14.40
CA THR A 365 36.31 7.36 14.03
C THR A 365 34.80 7.29 14.17
N HIS A 366 34.16 6.18 13.77
CA HIS A 366 32.72 5.98 13.95
C HIS A 366 32.30 6.13 15.41
N TRP A 367 33.04 5.54 16.37
CA TRP A 367 32.77 5.70 17.80
C TRP A 367 32.91 7.16 18.27
N ARG A 368 33.95 7.86 17.82
CA ARG A 368 34.20 9.27 18.17
C ARG A 368 33.06 10.16 17.69
N GLU A 369 32.68 10.01 16.43
CA GLU A 369 31.62 10.77 15.76
C GLU A 369 30.22 10.45 16.30
N LEU A 370 29.97 9.19 16.67
CA LEU A 370 28.77 8.76 17.38
C LEU A 370 28.70 9.40 18.77
N ALA A 371 29.76 9.31 19.58
CA ALA A 371 29.79 9.87 20.94
C ALA A 371 29.56 11.39 20.95
N ILE A 372 30.04 12.11 19.94
CA ILE A 372 29.75 13.55 19.73
C ILE A 372 28.25 13.75 19.46
N ARG A 373 27.66 13.02 18.52
CA ARG A 373 26.23 13.17 18.14
C ARG A 373 25.27 12.73 19.25
N LEU A 374 25.60 11.70 20.03
CA LEU A 374 24.80 11.29 21.20
C LEU A 374 24.71 12.40 22.26
N ARG A 375 25.77 13.22 22.41
CA ARG A 375 25.80 14.36 23.34
C ARG A 375 25.10 15.62 22.83
N LYS A 376 25.02 15.84 21.51
CA LYS A 376 24.31 17.02 20.93
C LYS A 376 22.83 17.02 21.36
N ALA A 377 22.37 18.08 22.01
CA ALA A 377 20.97 18.20 22.46
C ALA A 377 19.95 18.41 21.33
N SER A 378 20.41 18.94 20.18
CA SER A 378 19.57 19.19 18.99
C SER A 378 19.11 17.92 18.27
N ILE A 379 19.81 16.79 18.44
CA ILE A 379 19.46 15.54 17.77
C ILE A 379 18.35 14.83 18.55
N ARG A 380 17.25 14.49 17.85
CA ARG A 380 16.11 13.77 18.43
C ARG A 380 16.53 12.41 19.03
N PRO A 381 15.93 11.97 20.16
CA PRO A 381 16.24 10.68 20.78
C PRO A 381 16.10 9.48 19.84
N ALA A 382 15.10 9.47 18.95
CA ALA A 382 14.93 8.40 17.96
C ALA A 382 16.15 8.25 17.04
N ASN A 383 16.68 9.35 16.50
CA ASN A 383 17.85 9.33 15.63
C ASN A 383 19.12 8.91 16.39
N LYS A 384 19.22 9.24 17.68
CA LYS A 384 20.31 8.75 18.56
C LYS A 384 20.26 7.24 18.75
N VAL A 385 19.07 6.69 19.00
CA VAL A 385 18.86 5.23 19.10
C VAL A 385 19.19 4.56 17.76
N ARG A 386 18.74 5.13 16.64
CA ARG A 386 19.02 4.63 15.28
C ARG A 386 20.52 4.55 14.98
N LEU A 387 21.26 5.62 15.24
CA LEU A 387 22.72 5.66 15.11
C LEU A 387 23.43 4.64 16.03
N ALA A 388 22.98 4.50 17.28
CA ALA A 388 23.54 3.53 18.21
C ALA A 388 23.24 2.08 17.79
N LEU A 389 22.07 1.80 17.21
CA LEU A 389 21.72 0.49 16.66
C LEU A 389 22.56 0.15 15.43
N LEU A 390 22.74 1.09 14.50
CA LEU A 390 23.61 0.90 13.32
C LEU A 390 25.05 0.58 13.75
N TYR A 391 25.61 1.34 14.70
CA TYR A 391 26.95 1.07 15.24
C TYR A 391 27.04 -0.28 15.98
N ALA A 392 25.99 -0.71 16.66
CA ALA A 392 25.97 -1.99 17.39
C ALA A 392 25.71 -3.22 16.50
N LEU A 393 25.23 -3.01 15.26
CA LEU A 393 25.00 -4.05 14.26
C LEU A 393 26.20 -4.27 13.32
N ARG A 394 27.12 -3.30 13.25
CA ARG A 394 28.32 -3.34 12.38
C ARG A 394 29.51 -3.99 13.06
#